data_AF-A0A1R1D9N9-F1
#
_entry.id   AF-A0A1R1D9N9-F1
#
_cell.length_a   1.000
_cell.length_b   1.000
_cell.length_c   1.000
_cell.angle_alpha   90.00
_cell.angle_beta   90.00
_cell.angle_gamma   90.00
#
_symmetry.space_group_name_H-M   'P 1'
#
loop_
_entity.id
_entity.type
_entity.pdbx_description
1 polymer ?
#
loop_
_entity_poly.entity_id
_entity_poly.type
_entity_poly.pdbx_seq_one_letter_code
_entity_poly.pdbx_strand_id
1 'polypeptide(L)'
;MLPEEAKYILFKASAAYPNQIELEDETIALWIERLASVPFESGIANLNFYIDNQPKWFPSIADIIRNDLQQTRNHDTLKLETTEHFALLSNWSVQDSEPPDGFWENGRKMIRGEQG
;
A
#
# COMPACT_ATOMS: atom_id res chain seq x y z
N MET A 1 2.36 19.84 7.58
CA MET A 1 3.08 20.49 6.46
C MET A 1 3.13 22.00 6.68
N LEU A 2 3.97 22.71 5.91
CA LEU A 2 4.06 24.17 5.92
C LEU A 2 2.79 24.82 5.34
N PRO A 3 2.49 26.10 5.66
CA PRO A 3 1.32 26.79 5.12
C PRO A 3 1.27 26.82 3.59
N GLU A 4 2.41 27.06 2.93
CA GLU A 4 2.50 27.09 1.46
C GLU A 4 2.23 25.71 0.84
N GLU A 5 2.63 24.64 1.51
CA GLU A 5 2.35 23.27 1.09
C GLU A 5 0.85 22.95 1.21
N ALA A 6 0.20 23.36 2.30
CA ALA A 6 -1.24 23.18 2.48
C ALA A 6 -2.06 23.99 1.45
N LYS A 7 -1.65 25.23 1.17
CA LYS A 7 -2.24 26.05 0.10
C LYS A 7 -2.10 25.38 -1.26
N TYR A 8 -0.91 24.83 -1.55
CA TYR A 8 -0.69 24.11 -2.80
C TYR A 8 -1.65 22.92 -2.97
N ILE A 9 -1.89 22.13 -1.91
CA ILE A 9 -2.86 21.04 -1.95
C ILE A 9 -4.28 21.57 -2.22
N LEU A 10 -4.71 22.64 -1.53
CA LEU A 10 -6.03 23.26 -1.76
C LEU A 10 -6.18 23.76 -3.20
N PHE A 11 -5.19 24.48 -3.73
CA PHE A 11 -5.24 25.01 -5.09
C PHE A 11 -5.22 23.92 -6.15
N LYS A 12 -4.48 22.84 -5.90
CA LYS A 12 -4.51 21.66 -6.75
C LYS A 12 -5.89 21.00 -6.76
N ALA A 13 -6.52 20.87 -5.59
CA ALA A 13 -7.88 20.37 -5.49
C ALA A 13 -8.87 21.30 -6.24
N SER A 14 -8.81 22.62 -6.03
CA SER A 14 -9.71 23.56 -6.73
C SER A 14 -9.54 23.54 -8.24
N ALA A 15 -8.32 23.32 -8.73
CA ALA A 15 -8.05 23.18 -10.16
C ALA A 15 -8.64 21.88 -10.74
N ALA A 16 -8.62 20.78 -9.97
CA ALA A 16 -9.20 19.50 -10.39
C ALA A 16 -10.74 19.51 -10.38
N TYR A 17 -11.35 20.36 -9.54
CA TYR A 17 -12.80 20.44 -9.33
C TYR A 17 -13.29 21.89 -9.51
N PRO A 18 -13.32 22.40 -10.75
CA PRO A 18 -13.66 23.79 -11.02
C PRO A 18 -15.09 24.14 -10.54
N ASN A 19 -15.23 25.33 -9.95
CA ASN A 19 -16.50 25.91 -9.46
C ASN A 19 -17.19 25.15 -8.30
N GLN A 20 -16.50 24.23 -7.62
CA GLN A 20 -17.08 23.51 -6.46
C GLN A 20 -16.72 24.13 -5.10
N ILE A 21 -15.74 25.04 -5.07
CA ILE A 21 -15.29 25.71 -3.85
C ILE A 21 -14.91 27.16 -4.15
N GLU A 22 -15.15 28.04 -3.18
CA GLU A 22 -14.67 29.42 -3.19
C GLU A 22 -13.42 29.52 -2.31
N LEU A 23 -12.34 30.08 -2.88
CA LEU A 23 -11.05 30.21 -2.22
C LEU A 23 -11.01 31.49 -1.36
N GLU A 24 -11.83 31.51 -0.31
CA GLU A 24 -11.85 32.56 0.70
C GLU A 24 -10.74 32.35 1.75
N ASP A 25 -10.35 33.43 2.45
CA ASP A 25 -9.27 33.40 3.44
C ASP A 25 -9.55 32.41 4.58
N GLU A 26 -10.81 32.28 4.99
CA GLU A 26 -11.28 31.35 6.02
C GLU A 26 -11.09 29.89 5.59
N THR A 27 -11.39 29.59 4.32
CA THR A 27 -11.19 28.26 3.74
C THR A 27 -9.70 27.92 3.71
N ILE A 28 -8.86 28.87 3.27
CA ILE A 28 -7.41 28.69 3.24
C ILE A 28 -6.86 28.46 4.64
N ALA A 29 -7.28 29.27 5.62
CA ALA A 29 -6.84 29.16 7.01
C ALA A 29 -7.21 27.80 7.62
N LEU A 30 -8.43 27.31 7.37
CA LEU A 30 -8.88 26.00 7.84
C LEU A 30 -8.03 24.86 7.25
N TRP A 31 -7.72 24.93 5.95
CA TRP A 31 -6.87 23.93 5.30
C TRP A 31 -5.45 23.93 5.86
N ILE A 32 -4.86 25.11 6.09
CA ILE A 32 -3.54 25.24 6.72
C ILE A 32 -3.54 24.65 8.12
N GLU A 33 -4.54 24.98 8.94
CA GLU A 33 -4.65 24.49 10.32
C GLU A 33 -4.75 22.96 10.36
N ARG A 34 -5.63 22.38 9.54
CA ARG A 34 -5.94 20.96 9.59
C ARG A 34 -4.86 20.07 8.96
N LEU A 35 -4.13 20.58 7.97
CA LEU A 35 -3.04 19.85 7.32
C LEU A 35 -1.68 20.08 8.01
N ALA A 36 -1.61 20.93 9.04
CA ALA A 36 -0.36 21.23 9.75
C ALA A 36 0.38 19.99 10.27
N SER A 37 -0.35 18.95 10.71
CA SER A 37 0.23 17.70 11.21
C SER A 37 0.47 16.62 10.15
N VAL A 38 0.02 16.82 8.91
CA VAL A 38 0.14 15.84 7.83
C VAL A 38 1.45 16.08 7.05
N PRO A 39 2.23 15.04 6.74
CA PRO A 39 3.38 15.16 5.84
C PRO A 39 2.93 15.58 4.42
N PHE A 40 3.66 16.49 3.78
CA PHE A 40 3.28 17.02 2.46
C PHE A 40 3.12 15.92 1.41
N GLU A 41 4.11 15.02 1.31
CA GLU A 41 4.10 13.90 0.36
C GLU A 41 2.85 13.01 0.53
N SER A 42 2.48 12.71 1.78
CA SER A 42 1.28 11.93 2.08
C SER A 42 0.01 12.66 1.66
N GLY A 43 -0.10 13.96 1.97
CA GLY A 43 -1.25 14.78 1.56
C GLY A 43 -1.42 14.85 0.04
N ILE A 44 -0.33 14.98 -0.70
CA ILE A 44 -0.35 14.98 -2.17
C ILE A 44 -0.73 13.62 -2.74
N ALA A 45 -0.15 12.54 -2.21
CA ALA A 45 -0.48 11.20 -2.66
C ALA A 45 -1.96 10.87 -2.43
N ASN A 46 -2.51 11.24 -1.27
CA ASN A 46 -3.91 11.03 -0.92
C ASN A 46 -4.84 11.88 -1.80
N LEU A 47 -4.50 13.15 -2.05
CA LEU A 47 -5.27 14.00 -2.96
C LEU A 47 -5.29 13.44 -4.38
N ASN A 48 -4.14 13.02 -4.92
CA ASN A 48 -4.08 12.42 -6.26
C ASN A 48 -4.96 11.16 -6.33
N PHE A 49 -4.84 10.28 -5.34
CA PHE A 49 -5.66 9.09 -5.26
C PHE A 49 -7.16 9.43 -5.22
N TYR A 50 -7.55 10.44 -4.45
CA TYR A 50 -8.94 10.88 -4.40
C TYR A 50 -9.41 11.40 -5.76
N ILE A 51 -8.62 12.24 -6.44
CA ILE A 51 -8.93 12.77 -7.78
C ILE A 51 -9.17 11.64 -8.78
N ASP A 52 -8.31 10.62 -8.77
CA ASP A 52 -8.39 9.50 -9.70
C ASP A 52 -9.63 8.61 -9.46
N ASN A 53 -10.10 8.50 -8.21
CA ASN A 53 -11.17 7.58 -7.83
C ASN A 53 -12.54 8.26 -7.62
N GLN A 54 -12.55 9.55 -7.30
CA GLN A 54 -13.74 10.33 -6.96
C GLN A 54 -13.83 11.61 -7.82
N PRO A 55 -13.98 11.50 -9.16
CA PRO A 55 -13.90 12.64 -10.07
C PRO A 55 -15.09 13.61 -9.97
N LYS A 56 -16.15 13.25 -9.24
CA LYS A 56 -17.41 14.00 -9.24
C LYS A 56 -17.47 15.11 -8.18
N TRP A 57 -16.80 14.92 -7.04
CA TRP A 57 -17.01 15.73 -5.85
C TRP A 57 -15.69 16.28 -5.32
N PHE A 58 -15.72 17.52 -4.85
CA PHE A 58 -14.59 18.14 -4.18
C PHE A 58 -14.21 17.39 -2.89
N PRO A 59 -12.91 17.12 -2.63
CA PRO A 59 -12.48 16.40 -1.45
C PRO A 59 -12.71 17.20 -0.17
N SER A 60 -13.12 16.52 0.89
CA SER A 60 -13.02 17.08 2.24
C SER A 60 -11.57 17.01 2.71
N ILE A 61 -11.22 17.83 3.71
CA ILE A 61 -9.90 17.75 4.36
C ILE A 61 -9.65 16.35 4.95
N ALA A 62 -10.70 15.66 5.43
CA ALA A 62 -10.59 14.33 6.00
C ALA A 62 -10.15 13.28 4.96
N ASP A 63 -10.57 13.45 3.70
CA ASP A 63 -10.14 12.58 2.59
C ASP A 63 -8.63 12.70 2.34
N ILE A 64 -8.03 13.85 2.66
CA ILE A 64 -6.60 14.08 2.47
C ILE A 64 -5.79 13.59 3.68
N ILE A 65 -6.33 13.73 4.90
CA ILE A 65 -5.69 13.27 6.14
C ILE A 65 -5.63 11.73 6.21
N ARG A 66 -6.60 11.04 5.60
CA ARG A 66 -6.78 9.60 5.71
C ARG A 66 -5.59 8.78 5.16
N ASN A 67 -4.92 8.05 6.05
CA ASN A 67 -3.81 7.14 5.72
C ASN A 67 -4.27 5.81 5.08
N ASP A 68 -5.55 5.47 5.15
CA ASP A 68 -6.14 4.21 4.67
C ASP A 68 -6.39 4.17 3.15
N LEU A 69 -6.44 5.33 2.49
CA LEU A 69 -6.63 5.40 1.03
C LEU A 69 -5.51 4.70 0.24
N GLN A 70 -4.30 4.61 0.80
CA GLN A 70 -3.20 3.86 0.19
C GLN A 70 -3.26 2.34 0.47
N GLN A 71 -3.96 1.92 1.53
CA GLN A 71 -4.09 0.49 1.85
C GLN A 71 -4.88 -0.28 0.79
N THR A 72 -5.83 0.38 0.12
CA THR A 72 -6.62 -0.24 -0.96
C THR A 72 -5.76 -0.54 -2.19
N ARG A 73 -4.82 0.34 -2.55
CA ARG A 73 -3.86 0.09 -3.64
C ARG A 73 -2.85 -1.01 -3.28
N ASN A 74 -2.41 -1.05 -2.03
CA ASN A 74 -1.54 -2.13 -1.54
C ASN A 74 -2.24 -3.49 -1.51
N HIS A 75 -3.56 -3.56 -1.40
CA HIS A 75 -4.26 -4.84 -1.31
C HIS A 75 -4.13 -5.67 -2.60
N ASP A 76 -4.14 -5.02 -3.77
CA ASP A 76 -3.96 -5.73 -5.05
C ASP A 76 -2.51 -6.18 -5.24
N THR A 77 -1.53 -5.37 -4.82
CA THR A 77 -0.11 -5.77 -4.77
C THR A 77 0.12 -6.94 -3.81
N LEU A 78 -0.46 -6.88 -2.60
CA LEU A 78 -0.36 -7.93 -1.59
C LEU A 78 -0.98 -9.24 -2.07
N LYS A 79 -2.08 -9.20 -2.84
CA LYS A 79 -2.67 -10.40 -3.46
C LYS A 79 -1.74 -11.00 -4.51
N LEU A 80 -1.09 -10.16 -5.32
CA LEU A 80 -0.13 -10.61 -6.32
C LEU A 80 1.07 -11.29 -5.64
N GLU A 81 1.68 -10.63 -4.66
CA GLU A 81 2.82 -11.16 -3.88
C GLU A 81 2.45 -12.45 -3.14
N THR A 82 1.24 -12.53 -2.59
CA THR A 82 0.74 -13.75 -1.92
C THR A 82 0.60 -14.91 -2.92
N THR A 83 0.10 -14.63 -4.12
CA THR A 83 -0.05 -15.65 -5.17
C THR A 83 1.31 -16.18 -5.63
N GLU A 84 2.30 -15.29 -5.79
CA GLU A 84 3.67 -15.65 -6.13
C GLU A 84 4.33 -16.47 -5.01
N HIS A 85 4.11 -16.08 -3.75
CA HIS A 85 4.62 -16.81 -2.60
C HIS A 85 4.02 -18.23 -2.48
N PHE A 86 2.72 -18.40 -2.74
CA PHE A 86 2.10 -19.73 -2.79
C PHE A 86 2.60 -20.58 -3.95
N ALA A 87 2.87 -19.99 -5.11
CA ALA A 87 3.47 -20.70 -6.24
C ALA A 87 4.89 -21.20 -5.92
N LEU A 88 5.71 -20.37 -5.24
CA LEU A 88 7.03 -20.73 -4.73
C LEU A 88 6.98 -21.89 -3.73
N LEU A 89 6.09 -21.81 -2.73
CA LEU A 89 5.89 -22.88 -1.75
C LEU A 89 5.42 -24.18 -2.40
N SER A 90 4.51 -24.10 -3.38
CA SER A 90 4.04 -25.27 -4.12
C SER A 90 5.17 -25.90 -4.93
N ASN A 91 6.03 -25.11 -5.56
CA ASN A 91 7.18 -25.63 -6.30
C ASN A 91 8.19 -26.32 -5.37
N TRP A 92 8.47 -25.74 -4.19
CA TRP A 92 9.33 -26.39 -3.20
C TRP A 92 8.72 -27.68 -2.65
N SER A 93 7.41 -27.71 -2.42
CA SER A 93 6.69 -28.94 -2.04
C SER A 93 6.78 -30.05 -3.10
N VAL A 94 6.85 -29.69 -4.38
CA VAL A 94 6.97 -30.66 -5.49
C VAL A 94 8.43 -31.11 -5.65
N GLN A 95 9.39 -30.23 -5.37
CA GLN A 95 10.83 -30.53 -5.42
C GLN A 95 11.34 -31.27 -4.19
N ASP A 96 10.69 -31.13 -3.03
CA ASP A 96 10.88 -31.94 -1.84
C ASP A 96 10.13 -33.28 -1.98
N SER A 97 10.36 -33.93 -3.13
CA SER A 97 9.80 -35.24 -3.46
C SER A 97 10.18 -36.25 -2.39
N GLU A 98 9.26 -37.18 -2.08
CA GLU A 98 9.50 -38.24 -1.10
C GLU A 98 10.86 -38.92 -1.35
N PRO A 99 11.69 -39.06 -0.31
CA PRO A 99 13.00 -39.67 -0.46
C PRO A 99 12.83 -41.09 -1.04
N PRO A 100 13.71 -41.51 -1.98
CA PRO A 100 13.57 -42.79 -2.68
C PRO A 100 13.41 -43.97 -1.72
N ASP A 101 12.70 -45.01 -2.16
CA ASP A 101 12.49 -46.23 -1.37
C ASP A 101 13.82 -46.75 -0.80
N GLY A 102 13.86 -46.93 0.53
CA GLY A 102 15.04 -47.40 1.26
C GLY A 102 16.07 -46.32 1.67
N PHE A 103 15.87 -45.04 1.35
CA PHE A 103 16.80 -43.95 1.71
C PHE A 103 17.06 -43.87 3.22
N TRP A 104 16.00 -43.85 4.03
CA TRP A 104 16.11 -43.80 5.50
C TRP A 104 16.64 -45.10 6.11
N GLU A 105 16.43 -46.23 5.44
CA GLU A 105 16.90 -47.53 5.90
C GLU A 105 18.42 -47.67 5.67
N ASN A 106 18.90 -47.26 4.50
CA ASN A 106 20.33 -47.20 4.17
C ASN A 106 21.07 -46.16 5.04
N GLY A 107 20.47 -44.99 5.26
CA GLY A 107 21.05 -43.98 6.16
C GLY A 107 21.21 -44.47 7.59
N ARG A 108 20.24 -45.24 8.12
CA ARG A 108 20.34 -45.85 9.46
C ARG A 108 21.39 -46.95 9.55
N LYS A 109 21.60 -47.75 8.49
CA LYS A 109 22.65 -48.78 8.43
C LYS A 109 24.05 -48.17 8.47
N MET A 110 24.26 -47.06 7.75
CA MET A 110 25.55 -46.35 7.76
C MET A 110 25.90 -45.76 9.13
N ILE A 111 24.92 -45.19 9.86
CA ILE A 111 25.15 -44.62 11.20
C ILE A 111 25.43 -45.71 12.25
N ARG A 112 24.84 -46.92 12.09
CA ARG A 112 25.07 -48.05 12.99
C ARG A 112 26.35 -48.82 12.72
N GLY A 113 27.10 -48.48 11.67
CA GLY A 113 28.36 -49.14 11.32
C GLY A 113 28.21 -50.57 10.82
N GLU A 114 27.00 -50.97 10.41
CA GLU A 114 26.75 -52.27 9.78
C GLU A 114 27.02 -52.15 8.28
N GLN A 115 28.31 -52.07 7.93
CA GLN A 115 28.75 -52.48 6.60
C GLN A 115 28.86 -54.01 6.63
N GLY A 116 28.07 -54.67 5.78
CA GLY A 116 28.29 -56.08 5.46
C GLY A 116 29.59 -56.26 4.70
#